data_AF-A0A0H2LR11-F1
#
_entry.id   AF-A0A0H2LR11-F1
#
_cell.length_a   1.000
_cell.length_b   1.000
_cell.length_c   1.000
_cell.angle_alpha   90.00
_cell.angle_beta   90.00
_cell.angle_gamma   90.00
#
_symmetry.space_group_name_H-M   'P 1'
#
loop_
_entity.id
_entity.type
_entity.pdbx_description
1 polymer ?
#
loop_
_entity_poly.entity_id
_entity_poly.type
_entity_poly.pdbx_seq_one_letter_code
_entity_poly.pdbx_strand_id
1 'polypeptide(L)'
;MAGLNRSAPGTGSARGPGALIFSLLLLLLFTGVGFTWAQPADRVFDRIEAVRADWSAATPPDAGWAPVTLPDLWVKRWPDHEGVVWYRLQWQEPQAVQPVTLMLDSVTMAGAVYVNGILIAQDRHLVEPLSRSWNRARHWTLAPPILHAGHNELLVRVSGMSVYHGGLGQVVVGAPASVLPQFERAEFTRRTLLQGGVGVTLAAVAVFGIVWLLRRSEHLYGWFALFSLLRVPYGYNYIATETWPYPDTATFQFANLSFLLASTTCFVIFSLHFCQLRLPRLGWASLAVSVLGVAALAMTPTPWLAQVRNGVVVSAAALFLIGASLVLWHAWASRRADAVALAVWLLLPMAVATHDCLVYLRVIATNTYYFPAVSSFMLLGMALVLALHLVGGMRLVEQFNVQLHERVKAATARLAEVLRSQHEAELERTRLNERMSLVRDLHDGLGMTLSGHIHALRGRDGEVDNRTLSTLRDINDDLRLLIEGASMDDTDRLAERLAPLRHRSTRLLEAAGITCRWQLIGLEHSRLDARRSLDLLRLLQEALTNVLKHSHASEVTVRLEAMHGQLSVSVADNGRGFEVRTPCAGSAPPVGLGLGSMHARAQRLGGTLAIDAGAQGTTLALQLSLEPVPSPAA
;
A
#
# COMPACT_ATOMS: atom_id res chain seq x y z
N MET A 1 -1.89 -29.84 -20.51
CA MET A 1 -2.60 -30.10 -19.24
C MET A 1 -1.80 -29.48 -18.12
N ALA A 2 -2.15 -28.26 -17.73
CA ALA A 2 -1.42 -27.46 -16.75
C ALA A 2 -2.38 -27.13 -15.59
N GLY A 3 -2.10 -27.66 -14.41
CA GLY A 3 -2.76 -27.32 -13.15
C GLY A 3 -1.70 -26.90 -12.15
N LEU A 4 -1.30 -25.63 -12.20
CA LEU A 4 -0.44 -25.03 -11.18
C LEU A 4 -1.29 -24.17 -10.25
N ASN A 5 -1.46 -24.75 -9.07
CA ASN A 5 -1.88 -24.22 -7.79
C ASN A 5 -1.56 -22.72 -7.62
N ARG A 6 -2.59 -21.86 -7.66
CA ARG A 6 -2.50 -20.48 -7.17
C ARG A 6 -2.85 -20.47 -5.69
N SER A 7 -1.84 -20.56 -4.84
CA SER A 7 -1.94 -20.15 -3.44
C SER A 7 -2.16 -18.65 -3.37
N ALA A 8 -3.36 -18.24 -2.94
CA ALA A 8 -3.66 -16.86 -2.60
C ALA A 8 -2.75 -16.38 -1.45
N PRO A 9 -2.21 -15.15 -1.48
CA PRO A 9 -1.50 -14.61 -0.33
C PRO A 9 -2.49 -14.38 0.81
N GLY A 10 -2.29 -15.10 1.91
CA GLY A 10 -3.04 -14.93 3.14
C GLY A 10 -2.98 -13.47 3.60
N THR A 11 -4.12 -12.79 3.54
CA THR A 11 -4.32 -11.50 4.16
C THR A 11 -4.21 -11.68 5.67
N GLY A 12 -3.08 -11.25 6.23
CA GLY A 12 -2.81 -11.28 7.66
C GLY A 12 -3.93 -10.63 8.48
N SER A 13 -4.61 -11.47 9.26
CA SER A 13 -5.65 -11.13 10.22
C SER A 13 -5.07 -10.48 11.49
N ALA A 14 -4.37 -9.36 11.36
CA ALA A 14 -3.81 -8.67 12.50
C ALA A 14 -3.98 -7.16 12.34
N ARG A 15 -5.08 -6.63 12.89
CA ARG A 15 -5.28 -5.25 13.45
C ARG A 15 -6.78 -4.90 13.42
N GLY A 16 -7.52 -5.39 14.41
CA GLY A 16 -8.96 -5.17 14.55
C GLY A 16 -9.51 -4.71 15.92
N PRO A 17 -8.83 -4.87 17.09
CA PRO A 17 -9.50 -4.60 18.35
C PRO A 17 -9.55 -3.10 18.70
N GLY A 18 -8.65 -2.25 18.19
CA GLY A 18 -8.58 -0.84 18.57
C GLY A 18 -9.84 -0.03 18.19
N ALA A 19 -10.32 -0.17 16.95
CA ALA A 19 -11.53 0.52 16.50
C ALA A 19 -12.79 0.03 17.22
N LEU A 20 -12.85 -1.28 17.51
CA LEU A 20 -13.96 -1.91 18.22
C LEU A 20 -13.98 -1.50 19.69
N ILE A 21 -12.84 -1.60 20.40
CA ILE A 21 -12.69 -1.23 21.80
C ILE A 21 -12.96 0.26 21.99
N PHE A 22 -12.43 1.11 21.11
CA PHE A 22 -12.67 2.55 21.18
C PHE A 22 -14.13 2.91 20.91
N SER A 23 -14.79 2.24 19.96
CA SER A 23 -16.23 2.41 19.72
C SER A 23 -17.08 1.95 20.91
N LEU A 24 -16.73 0.82 21.53
CA LEU A 24 -17.43 0.30 22.71
C LEU A 24 -17.23 1.21 23.94
N LEU A 25 -16.02 1.73 24.15
CA LEU A 25 -15.73 2.67 25.24
C LEU A 25 -16.50 3.98 25.08
N LEU A 26 -16.59 4.52 23.85
CA LEU A 26 -17.40 5.71 23.58
C LEU A 26 -18.88 5.43 23.86
N LEU A 27 -19.40 4.30 23.37
CA LEU A 27 -20.80 3.91 23.60
C LEU A 27 -21.14 3.81 25.10
N LEU A 28 -20.24 3.22 25.90
CA LEU A 28 -20.38 3.08 27.35
C LEU A 28 -20.36 4.41 28.10
N LEU A 29 -19.48 5.34 27.71
CA LEU A 29 -19.43 6.70 28.26
C LEU A 29 -20.74 7.45 28.05
N PHE A 30 -21.44 7.21 26.92
CA PHE A 30 -22.70 7.87 26.63
C PHE A 30 -23.92 7.24 27.31
N THR A 31 -23.90 5.94 27.62
CA THR A 31 -24.95 5.30 28.43
C THR A 31 -24.96 5.75 29.89
N GLY A 32 -23.89 6.42 30.36
CA GLY A 32 -23.74 6.91 31.74
C GLY A 32 -24.49 8.20 32.06
N VAL A 33 -25.23 8.82 31.12
CA VAL A 33 -26.08 9.98 31.42
C VAL A 33 -27.32 9.51 32.16
N GLY A 34 -27.25 9.54 33.50
CA GLY A 34 -28.28 9.03 34.40
C GLY A 34 -29.67 9.62 34.15
N PHE A 35 -30.63 8.75 33.88
CA PHE A 35 -32.06 9.05 33.94
C PHE A 35 -32.47 9.19 35.41
N THR A 36 -32.55 10.42 35.91
CA THR A 36 -33.22 10.70 37.18
C THR A 36 -34.71 10.94 36.92
N TRP A 37 -35.55 10.11 37.54
CA TRP A 37 -37.00 10.15 37.39
C TRP A 37 -37.56 11.52 37.80
N ALA A 38 -38.50 12.05 37.00
CA ALA A 38 -39.14 13.33 37.27
C ALA A 38 -39.99 13.25 38.55
N GLN A 39 -39.88 14.27 39.40
CA GLN A 39 -40.80 14.49 40.51
C GLN A 39 -42.17 14.94 39.94
N PRO A 40 -43.29 14.47 40.49
CA PRO A 40 -44.61 14.88 40.03
C PRO A 40 -44.86 16.39 40.25
N ALA A 41 -45.80 16.95 39.50
CA ALA A 41 -46.21 18.35 39.61
C ALA A 41 -46.71 18.70 41.03
N ASP A 42 -46.36 19.88 41.53
CA ASP A 42 -46.79 20.35 42.87
C ASP A 42 -48.27 20.77 42.92
N ARG A 43 -48.86 21.16 41.77
CA ARG A 43 -50.28 21.53 41.67
C ARG A 43 -50.99 20.63 40.66
N VAL A 44 -52.18 20.17 41.03
CA VAL A 44 -53.09 19.40 40.18
C VAL A 44 -54.20 20.32 39.69
N PHE A 45 -54.58 20.21 38.43
CA PHE A 45 -55.70 20.96 37.87
C PHE A 45 -57.04 20.34 38.29
N ASP A 46 -57.94 21.16 38.80
CA ASP A 46 -59.28 20.74 39.24
C ASP A 46 -60.19 20.45 38.05
N ARG A 47 -60.04 21.24 36.98
CA ARG A 47 -60.84 21.14 35.76
C ARG A 47 -60.01 21.47 34.54
N ILE A 48 -60.09 20.61 33.51
CA ILE A 48 -59.43 20.80 32.22
C ILE A 48 -60.48 20.59 31.13
N GLU A 49 -60.74 21.62 30.34
CA GLU A 49 -61.73 21.62 29.26
C GLU A 49 -61.13 22.10 27.95
N ALA A 50 -61.69 21.64 26.83
CA ALA A 50 -61.33 22.13 25.51
C ALA A 50 -62.56 22.44 24.65
N VAL A 51 -62.42 23.42 23.76
CA VAL A 51 -63.44 23.80 22.77
C VAL A 51 -62.78 24.13 21.43
N ARG A 52 -63.41 23.69 20.32
CA ARG A 52 -62.96 24.00 18.96
C ARG A 52 -63.37 25.41 18.56
N ALA A 53 -62.52 26.08 17.80
CA ALA A 53 -62.81 27.38 17.23
C ALA A 53 -62.17 27.52 15.83
N ASP A 54 -62.63 28.52 15.09
CA ASP A 54 -62.08 28.84 13.76
C ASP A 54 -60.70 29.51 13.85
N TRP A 55 -59.96 29.49 12.74
CA TRP A 55 -58.62 30.11 12.65
C TRP A 55 -58.56 31.56 13.10
N SER A 56 -59.62 32.33 12.83
CA SER A 56 -59.75 33.75 13.16
C SER A 56 -60.18 34.03 14.61
N ALA A 57 -60.54 33.00 15.39
CA ALA A 57 -61.02 33.19 16.76
C ALA A 57 -59.88 33.69 17.67
N ALA A 58 -59.97 34.96 18.05
CA ALA A 58 -59.07 35.61 19.00
C ALA A 58 -59.50 35.39 20.46
N THR A 59 -60.76 35.03 20.69
CA THR A 59 -61.33 34.71 22.01
C THR A 59 -61.96 33.31 22.00
N PRO A 60 -62.04 32.65 23.17
CA PRO A 60 -62.70 31.36 23.26
C PRO A 60 -64.23 31.49 23.06
N PRO A 61 -64.89 30.47 22.47
CA PRO A 61 -66.35 30.38 22.44
C PRO A 61 -66.98 30.28 23.84
N ASP A 62 -68.18 30.85 24.00
CA ASP A 62 -68.91 30.84 25.28
C ASP A 62 -69.49 29.45 25.63
N ALA A 63 -69.76 28.62 24.61
CA ALA A 63 -70.37 27.29 24.75
C ALA A 63 -69.57 26.20 24.02
N GLY A 64 -69.78 24.94 24.39
CA GLY A 64 -69.15 23.77 23.74
C GLY A 64 -67.87 23.26 24.39
N TRP A 65 -67.57 23.71 25.61
CA TRP A 65 -66.47 23.20 26.44
C TRP A 65 -66.71 21.73 26.83
N ALA A 66 -65.74 20.87 26.52
CA ALA A 66 -65.78 19.45 26.86
C ALA A 66 -64.59 19.08 27.75
N PRO A 67 -64.76 18.21 28.77
CA PRO A 67 -63.65 17.81 29.64
C PRO A 67 -62.58 17.02 28.86
N VAL A 68 -61.31 17.33 29.11
CA VAL A 68 -60.15 16.68 28.48
C VAL A 68 -59.12 16.26 29.52
N THR A 69 -58.29 15.29 29.19
CA THR A 69 -57.14 14.87 30.02
C THR A 69 -55.86 15.16 29.27
N LEU A 70 -54.85 15.70 29.95
CA LEU A 70 -53.55 15.98 29.33
C LEU A 70 -52.60 14.77 29.45
N PRO A 71 -51.74 14.52 28.44
CA PRO A 71 -51.65 15.23 27.16
C PRO A 71 -52.84 14.92 26.24
N ASP A 72 -53.41 15.96 25.64
CA ASP A 72 -54.55 15.83 24.73
C ASP A 72 -54.08 15.78 23.27
N LEU A 73 -54.59 14.81 22.52
CA LEU A 73 -54.28 14.59 21.11
C LEU A 73 -55.59 14.68 20.32
N TRP A 74 -55.71 15.68 19.46
CA TRP A 74 -56.94 15.95 18.72
C TRP A 74 -57.39 14.75 17.90
N VAL A 75 -56.45 13.95 17.38
CA VAL A 75 -56.74 12.73 16.59
C VAL A 75 -57.74 11.79 17.28
N LYS A 76 -57.71 11.69 18.61
CA LYS A 76 -58.59 10.78 19.36
C LYS A 76 -60.05 11.24 19.37
N ARG A 77 -60.29 12.55 19.23
CA ARG A 77 -61.60 13.19 19.48
C ARG A 77 -62.13 13.92 18.24
N TRP A 78 -61.23 14.59 17.55
CA TRP A 78 -61.43 15.42 16.37
C TRP A 78 -60.36 15.12 15.30
N PRO A 79 -60.43 13.95 14.64
CA PRO A 79 -59.38 13.48 13.72
C PRO A 79 -59.13 14.41 12.54
N ASP A 80 -60.16 15.04 11.99
CA ASP A 80 -60.09 15.91 10.81
C ASP A 80 -60.10 17.40 11.14
N HIS A 81 -59.91 17.77 12.42
CA HIS A 81 -59.97 19.18 12.81
C HIS A 81 -58.72 19.94 12.42
N GLU A 82 -58.93 21.03 11.68
CA GLU A 82 -57.92 22.01 11.32
C GLU A 82 -58.39 23.38 11.79
N GLY A 83 -57.58 24.07 12.59
CA GLY A 83 -58.02 25.30 13.20
C GLY A 83 -57.44 25.51 14.59
N VAL A 84 -58.29 26.06 15.43
CA VAL A 84 -57.92 26.46 16.78
C VAL A 84 -58.66 25.58 17.78
N VAL A 85 -57.98 25.23 18.85
CA VAL A 85 -58.60 24.67 20.05
C VAL A 85 -58.19 25.53 21.24
N TRP A 86 -59.19 25.95 22.01
CA TRP A 86 -58.97 26.61 23.28
C TRP A 86 -59.03 25.59 24.40
N TYR A 87 -58.05 25.64 25.29
CA TYR A 87 -58.02 24.86 26.52
C TYR A 87 -58.22 25.80 27.70
N ARG A 88 -59.07 25.40 28.64
CA ARG A 88 -59.29 26.07 29.92
C ARG A 88 -58.86 25.13 31.03
N LEU A 89 -57.85 25.55 31.79
CA LEU A 89 -57.33 24.83 32.93
C LEU A 89 -57.55 25.66 34.18
N GLN A 90 -58.09 25.05 35.21
CA GLN A 90 -58.40 25.72 36.46
C GLN A 90 -57.68 25.03 37.62
N TRP A 91 -57.09 25.83 38.51
CA TRP A 91 -56.45 25.33 39.73
C TRP A 91 -56.67 26.30 40.88
N GLN A 92 -56.57 25.77 42.10
CA GLN A 92 -56.64 26.56 43.32
C GLN A 92 -55.24 26.92 43.85
N GLU A 93 -55.04 28.20 44.18
CA GLU A 93 -53.85 28.72 44.83
C GLU A 93 -54.18 29.09 46.30
N PRO A 94 -53.63 28.36 47.29
CA PRO A 94 -53.98 28.52 48.70
C PRO A 94 -53.64 29.90 49.30
N GLN A 95 -52.55 30.54 48.86
CA GLN A 95 -52.11 31.87 49.32
C GLN A 95 -51.28 32.59 48.23
N ALA A 96 -51.60 33.85 47.95
CA ALA A 96 -51.06 34.63 46.81
C ALA A 96 -49.66 35.27 47.03
N VAL A 97 -48.72 34.62 47.72
CA VAL A 97 -47.48 35.30 48.17
C VAL A 97 -46.19 34.77 47.54
N GLN A 98 -46.20 33.63 46.86
CA GLN A 98 -44.99 33.10 46.19
C GLN A 98 -45.13 33.09 44.67
N PRO A 99 -44.05 33.43 43.92
CA PRO A 99 -44.05 33.31 42.48
C PRO A 99 -44.22 31.85 42.08
N VAL A 100 -45.08 31.59 41.10
CA VAL A 100 -45.37 30.24 40.60
C VAL A 100 -44.84 30.14 39.17
N THR A 101 -44.19 29.04 38.84
CA THR A 101 -43.74 28.78 37.47
C THR A 101 -44.76 27.90 36.75
N LEU A 102 -45.27 28.41 35.63
CA LEU A 102 -46.06 27.67 34.66
C LEU A 102 -45.13 27.11 33.60
N MET A 103 -45.18 25.80 33.35
CA MET A 103 -44.50 25.13 32.26
C MET A 103 -45.50 24.47 31.32
N LEU A 104 -45.35 24.73 30.02
CA LEU A 104 -46.00 23.99 28.95
C LEU A 104 -44.97 23.05 28.32
N ASP A 105 -45.24 21.75 28.38
CA ASP A 105 -44.35 20.73 27.82
C ASP A 105 -44.29 20.84 26.28
N SER A 106 -45.44 20.96 25.62
CA SER A 106 -45.53 21.14 24.18
C SER A 106 -46.85 21.80 23.77
N VAL A 107 -46.82 22.68 22.77
CA VAL A 107 -48.00 23.24 22.10
C VAL A 107 -47.87 22.90 20.63
N THR A 108 -48.86 22.25 20.01
CA THR A 108 -48.74 21.91 18.59
C THR A 108 -48.69 23.19 17.73
N MET A 109 -47.65 23.29 16.89
CA MET A 109 -47.31 24.42 16.00
C MET A 109 -47.20 25.78 16.70
N ALA A 110 -48.33 26.44 16.97
CA ALA A 110 -48.37 27.81 17.50
C ALA A 110 -49.47 27.95 18.55
N GLY A 111 -49.27 28.85 19.50
CA GLY A 111 -50.29 29.15 20.49
C GLY A 111 -50.09 30.45 21.25
N ALA A 112 -51.13 30.80 22.01
CA ALA A 112 -51.15 31.93 22.92
C ALA A 112 -51.62 31.49 24.31
N VAL A 113 -51.06 32.09 25.34
CA VAL A 113 -51.25 31.71 26.75
C VAL A 113 -51.73 32.92 27.52
N TYR A 114 -52.86 32.76 28.19
CA TYR A 114 -53.48 33.79 29.02
C TYR A 114 -53.68 33.25 30.44
N VAL A 115 -53.38 34.06 31.44
CA VAL A 115 -53.62 33.74 32.85
C VAL A 115 -54.57 34.80 33.41
N ASN A 116 -55.71 34.38 33.95
CA ASN A 116 -56.74 35.26 34.50
C ASN A 116 -57.16 36.39 33.51
N GLY A 117 -57.19 36.08 32.21
CA GLY A 117 -57.53 37.03 31.15
C GLY A 117 -56.37 37.90 30.64
N ILE A 118 -55.19 37.85 31.29
CA ILE A 118 -54.00 38.60 30.88
C ILE A 118 -53.16 37.76 29.92
N LEU A 119 -52.80 38.31 28.76
CA LEU A 119 -51.90 37.65 27.80
C LEU A 119 -50.47 37.59 28.38
N ILE A 120 -49.96 36.37 28.57
CA ILE A 120 -48.60 36.12 29.07
C ILE A 120 -47.61 35.97 27.92
N ALA A 121 -47.99 35.19 26.90
CA ALA A 121 -47.13 34.91 25.75
C ALA A 121 -47.93 34.50 24.52
N GLN A 122 -47.39 34.83 23.35
CA GLN A 122 -47.97 34.50 22.05
C GLN A 122 -46.84 34.21 21.05
N ASP A 123 -47.01 33.16 20.24
CA ASP A 123 -46.13 32.92 19.09
C ASP A 123 -46.32 33.99 18.00
N ARG A 124 -45.25 34.26 17.24
CA ARG A 124 -45.22 35.34 16.24
C ARG A 124 -46.36 35.25 15.21
N HIS A 125 -46.65 34.04 14.74
CA HIS A 125 -47.73 33.79 13.78
C HIS A 125 -48.63 32.67 14.27
N LEU A 126 -49.89 33.02 14.53
CA LEU A 126 -50.94 32.09 14.98
C LEU A 126 -51.77 31.50 13.84
N VAL A 127 -51.56 31.98 12.63
CA VAL A 127 -52.14 31.53 11.35
C VAL A 127 -51.00 31.39 10.34
N GLU A 128 -51.25 30.77 9.18
CA GLU A 128 -50.22 30.63 8.14
C GLU A 128 -49.64 31.99 7.72
N PRO A 129 -48.30 32.17 7.65
CA PRO A 129 -47.22 31.20 7.89
C PRO A 129 -47.06 30.82 9.37
N LEU A 130 -47.41 29.59 9.76
CA LEU A 130 -47.51 29.21 11.16
C LEU A 130 -46.15 29.17 11.84
N SER A 131 -46.07 29.65 13.09
CA SER A 131 -44.93 29.36 13.94
C SER A 131 -44.80 27.85 14.17
N ARG A 132 -43.56 27.36 14.23
CA ARG A 132 -43.18 25.93 14.31
C ARG A 132 -42.54 25.56 15.65
N SER A 133 -43.03 26.12 16.74
CA SER A 133 -42.48 25.90 18.09
C SER A 133 -43.01 24.62 18.75
N TRP A 134 -43.41 23.62 17.95
CA TRP A 134 -44.01 22.36 18.38
C TRP A 134 -43.10 21.48 19.26
N ASN A 135 -41.78 21.61 19.09
CA ASN A 135 -40.78 20.84 19.84
C ASN A 135 -40.14 21.65 21.00
N ARG A 136 -40.70 22.83 21.33
CA ARG A 136 -40.15 23.75 22.34
C ARG A 136 -41.00 23.74 23.62
N ALA A 137 -40.41 23.27 24.72
CA ALA A 137 -40.96 23.52 26.06
C ALA A 137 -40.90 25.01 26.39
N ARG A 138 -41.88 25.51 27.15
CA ARG A 138 -41.97 26.92 27.54
C ARG A 138 -42.21 27.01 29.03
N HIS A 139 -41.62 28.01 29.66
CA HIS A 139 -41.90 28.32 31.05
C HIS A 139 -42.08 29.82 31.23
N TRP A 140 -42.91 30.20 32.20
CA TRP A 140 -43.09 31.58 32.64
C TRP A 140 -43.24 31.59 34.15
N THR A 141 -42.48 32.45 34.82
CA THR A 141 -42.62 32.70 36.25
C THR A 141 -43.66 33.81 36.43
N LEU A 142 -44.82 33.44 36.94
CA LEU A 142 -45.95 34.32 37.17
C LEU A 142 -45.73 35.09 38.47
N ALA A 143 -45.76 36.42 38.38
CA ALA A 143 -45.65 37.29 39.54
C ALA A 143 -46.95 37.24 40.37
N PRO A 144 -46.87 37.42 41.71
CA PRO A 144 -48.04 37.42 42.60
C PRO A 144 -49.23 38.28 42.15
N PRO A 145 -49.06 39.49 41.55
CA PRO A 145 -50.19 40.33 41.14
C PRO A 145 -51.06 39.73 40.02
N ILE A 146 -50.53 38.79 39.24
CA ILE A 146 -51.26 38.11 38.16
C ILE A 146 -52.10 36.94 38.73
N LEU A 147 -51.74 36.44 39.92
CA LEU A 147 -52.37 35.31 40.57
C LEU A 147 -53.43 35.80 41.56
N HIS A 148 -54.60 35.16 41.53
CA HIS A 148 -55.65 35.39 42.51
C HIS A 148 -55.51 34.37 43.65
N ALA A 149 -55.81 34.79 44.89
CA ALA A 149 -55.99 33.85 45.99
C ALA A 149 -57.26 33.03 45.75
N GLY A 150 -57.18 31.71 45.82
CA GLY A 150 -58.27 30.82 45.42
C GLY A 150 -58.18 30.43 43.95
N HIS A 151 -59.18 30.80 43.15
CA HIS A 151 -59.33 30.24 41.79
C HIS A 151 -58.51 31.01 40.74
N ASN A 152 -57.70 30.27 39.98
CA ASN A 152 -56.96 30.80 38.84
C ASN A 152 -57.35 30.05 37.56
N GLU A 153 -57.40 30.79 36.46
CA GLU A 153 -57.73 30.27 35.13
C GLU A 153 -56.55 30.47 34.16
N LEU A 154 -56.16 29.38 33.51
CA LEU A 154 -55.21 29.35 32.41
C LEU A 154 -55.96 29.02 31.12
N LEU A 155 -55.93 29.95 30.16
CA LEU A 155 -56.44 29.74 28.81
C LEU A 155 -55.27 29.55 27.85
N VAL A 156 -55.30 28.46 27.09
CA VAL A 156 -54.30 28.16 26.07
C VAL A 156 -54.99 28.04 24.71
N ARG A 157 -54.68 28.95 23.80
CA ARG A 157 -55.08 28.88 22.39
C ARG A 157 -54.04 28.06 21.64
N VAL A 158 -54.44 26.95 21.04
CA VAL A 158 -53.57 26.09 20.23
C VAL A 158 -54.03 26.09 18.79
N SER A 159 -53.14 26.52 17.88
CA SER A 159 -53.35 26.46 16.42
C SER A 159 -52.71 25.20 15.87
N GLY A 160 -53.48 24.36 15.19
CA GLY A 160 -52.97 23.09 14.68
C GLY A 160 -53.67 22.62 13.42
N MET A 161 -52.99 21.75 12.70
CA MET A 161 -53.51 21.09 11.51
C MET A 161 -53.65 19.59 11.82
N SER A 162 -54.75 19.01 11.33
CA SER A 162 -55.10 17.58 11.48
C SER A 162 -53.93 16.68 11.07
N VAL A 163 -53.30 17.04 9.96
CA VAL A 163 -52.14 16.41 9.33
C VAL A 163 -50.98 16.27 10.33
N TYR A 164 -50.78 17.20 11.26
CA TYR A 164 -49.66 17.20 12.21
C TYR A 164 -50.02 16.72 13.61
N HIS A 165 -51.21 16.13 13.78
CA HIS A 165 -51.69 15.63 15.05
C HIS A 165 -51.68 16.72 16.13
N GLY A 166 -52.52 17.74 15.94
CA GLY A 166 -52.76 18.83 16.90
C GLY A 166 -53.03 18.35 18.33
N GLY A 167 -52.65 19.16 19.32
CA GLY A 167 -52.79 18.81 20.72
C GLY A 167 -52.11 19.79 21.68
N LEU A 168 -52.34 19.53 22.97
CA LEU A 168 -51.67 20.21 24.08
C LEU A 168 -50.94 19.16 24.92
N GLY A 169 -49.65 19.39 25.15
CA GLY A 169 -48.81 18.56 26.02
C GLY A 169 -49.21 18.69 27.49
N GLN A 170 -48.43 18.06 28.37
CA GLN A 170 -48.66 18.26 29.80
C GLN A 170 -48.39 19.73 30.19
N VAL A 171 -49.23 20.23 31.08
CA VAL A 171 -49.06 21.53 31.73
C VAL A 171 -48.68 21.26 33.18
N VAL A 172 -47.66 21.96 33.66
CA VAL A 172 -47.19 21.84 35.04
C VAL A 172 -47.20 23.22 35.66
N VAL A 173 -47.79 23.34 36.85
CA VAL A 173 -47.79 24.55 37.65
C VAL A 173 -47.20 24.18 39.01
N GLY A 174 -46.22 24.94 39.48
CA GLY A 174 -45.54 24.62 40.74
C GLY A 174 -44.51 25.66 41.15
N ALA A 175 -43.80 25.37 42.23
CA ALA A 175 -42.73 26.24 42.70
C ALA A 175 -41.60 26.32 41.67
N PRO A 176 -40.92 27.48 41.51
CA PRO A 176 -39.81 27.60 40.57
C PRO A 176 -38.72 26.55 40.77
N ALA A 177 -38.45 26.15 42.02
CA ALA A 177 -37.44 25.16 42.36
C ALA A 177 -37.78 23.73 41.88
N SER A 178 -39.05 23.39 41.71
CA SER A 178 -39.48 22.06 41.24
C SER A 178 -39.68 22.01 39.73
N VAL A 179 -40.15 23.11 39.14
CA VAL A 179 -40.52 23.18 37.71
C VAL A 179 -39.32 23.52 36.82
N LEU A 180 -38.43 24.42 37.24
CA LEU A 180 -37.31 24.87 36.40
C LEU A 180 -36.34 23.74 36.02
N PRO A 181 -35.96 22.80 36.92
CA PRO A 181 -35.13 21.66 36.53
C PRO A 181 -35.82 20.72 35.54
N GLN A 182 -37.16 20.63 35.54
CA GLN A 182 -37.90 19.85 34.55
C GLN A 182 -37.86 20.53 33.18
N PHE A 183 -38.03 21.86 33.16
CA PHE A 183 -37.89 22.66 31.95
C PHE A 183 -36.49 22.53 31.34
N GLU A 184 -35.42 22.69 32.14
CA GLU A 184 -34.04 22.59 31.66
C GLU A 184 -33.76 21.22 31.02
N ARG A 185 -34.28 20.12 31.60
CA ARG A 185 -34.17 18.78 31.02
C ARG A 185 -34.93 18.66 29.70
N ALA A 186 -36.15 19.17 29.63
CA ALA A 186 -36.97 19.15 28.42
C ALA A 186 -36.33 19.98 27.30
N GLU A 187 -35.81 21.16 27.63
CA GLU A 187 -35.09 22.02 26.68
C GLU A 187 -33.80 21.35 26.21
N PHE A 188 -33.01 20.79 27.13
CA PHE A 188 -31.78 20.10 26.77
C PHE A 188 -32.01 18.93 25.81
N THR A 189 -32.97 18.07 26.13
CA THR A 189 -33.27 16.86 25.34
C THR A 189 -33.92 17.15 23.99
N ARG A 190 -34.89 18.08 23.94
CA ARG A 190 -35.65 18.37 22.72
C ARG A 190 -35.00 19.43 21.83
N ARG A 191 -34.13 20.29 22.35
CA ARG A 191 -33.55 21.40 21.60
C ARG A 191 -32.03 21.43 21.61
N THR A 192 -31.40 21.53 22.78
CA THR A 192 -29.93 21.71 22.86
C THR A 192 -29.18 20.54 22.24
N LEU A 193 -29.62 19.31 22.53
CA LEU A 193 -29.02 18.10 21.96
C LEU A 193 -29.18 18.03 20.44
N LEU A 194 -30.36 18.38 19.91
CA LEU A 194 -30.61 18.38 18.46
C LEU A 194 -29.83 19.49 17.74
N GLN A 195 -29.70 20.67 18.34
CA GLN A 195 -28.87 21.76 17.82
C GLN A 195 -27.39 21.37 17.74
N GLY A 196 -26.84 20.78 18.82
CA GLY A 196 -25.50 20.22 18.80
C GLY A 196 -25.33 19.14 17.73
N GLY A 197 -26.35 18.28 17.57
CA GLY A 197 -26.38 17.23 16.55
C GLY A 197 -26.33 17.74 15.10
N VAL A 198 -27.01 18.85 14.79
CA VAL A 198 -26.90 19.51 13.48
C VAL A 198 -25.50 20.09 13.28
N GLY A 199 -24.90 20.69 14.31
CA GLY A 199 -23.52 21.16 14.27
C GLY A 199 -22.50 20.05 13.97
N VAL A 200 -22.64 18.89 14.64
CA VAL A 200 -21.81 17.69 14.37
C VAL A 200 -22.00 17.20 12.92
N THR A 201 -23.23 17.21 12.42
CA THR A 201 -23.54 16.82 11.04
C THR A 201 -22.86 17.76 10.04
N LEU A 202 -22.92 19.07 10.24
CA LEU A 202 -22.25 20.07 9.40
C LEU A 202 -20.73 19.92 9.43
N ALA A 203 -20.14 19.65 10.59
CA ALA A 203 -18.71 19.38 10.71
C ALA A 203 -18.32 18.12 9.92
N ALA A 204 -19.11 17.04 10.01
CA ALA A 204 -18.89 15.83 9.21
C ALA A 204 -18.99 16.11 7.69
N VAL A 205 -19.98 16.90 7.26
CA VAL A 205 -20.09 17.34 5.85
C VAL A 205 -18.82 18.09 5.41
N ALA A 206 -18.34 19.04 6.21
CA ALA A 206 -17.14 19.80 5.87
C ALA A 206 -15.90 18.90 5.76
N VAL A 207 -15.63 18.07 6.77
CA VAL A 207 -14.46 17.19 6.80
C VAL A 207 -14.49 16.18 5.65
N PHE A 208 -15.57 15.43 5.49
CA PHE A 208 -15.65 14.39 4.46
C PHE A 208 -15.87 14.96 3.05
N GLY A 209 -16.50 16.14 2.95
CA GLY A 209 -16.56 16.90 1.71
C GLY A 209 -15.19 17.34 1.23
N ILE A 210 -14.33 17.87 2.12
CA ILE A 210 -12.95 18.22 1.78
C ILE A 210 -12.14 16.98 1.41
N VAL A 211 -12.25 15.88 2.19
CA VAL A 211 -11.58 14.61 1.87
C VAL A 211 -11.99 14.12 0.47
N TRP A 212 -13.27 14.17 0.12
CA TRP A 212 -13.75 13.79 -1.20
C TRP A 212 -13.27 14.74 -2.31
N LEU A 213 -13.24 16.05 -2.07
CA LEU A 213 -12.72 17.02 -3.04
C LEU A 213 -11.24 16.78 -3.35
N LEU A 214 -10.44 16.45 -2.34
CA LEU A 214 -9.02 16.10 -2.49
C LEU A 214 -8.82 14.70 -3.08
N ARG A 215 -9.78 13.79 -2.88
CA ARG A 215 -9.72 12.38 -3.32
C ARG A 215 -10.98 11.99 -4.11
N ARG A 216 -11.17 12.62 -5.27
CA ARG A 216 -12.36 12.42 -6.13
C ARG A 216 -12.62 10.98 -6.56
N SER A 217 -11.59 10.13 -6.58
CA SER A 217 -11.70 8.69 -6.87
C SER A 217 -12.36 7.88 -5.74
N GLU A 218 -12.35 8.39 -4.51
CA GLU A 218 -12.89 7.72 -3.34
C GLU A 218 -14.36 8.11 -3.13
N HIS A 219 -15.23 7.53 -3.96
CA HIS A 219 -16.66 7.85 -3.98
C HIS A 219 -17.37 7.62 -2.64
N LEU A 220 -16.84 6.74 -1.77
CA LEU A 220 -17.36 6.45 -0.44
C LEU A 220 -17.59 7.73 0.40
N TYR A 221 -16.56 8.58 0.47
CA TYR A 221 -16.60 9.80 1.30
C TYR A 221 -17.56 10.84 0.71
N GLY A 222 -17.66 10.90 -0.63
CA GLY A 222 -18.61 11.76 -1.32
C GLY A 222 -20.06 11.38 -1.00
N TRP A 223 -20.40 10.08 -1.04
CA TRP A 223 -21.74 9.62 -0.68
C TRP A 223 -22.06 9.83 0.80
N PHE A 224 -21.09 9.64 1.70
CA PHE A 224 -21.29 9.94 3.12
C PHE A 224 -21.49 11.44 3.39
N ALA A 225 -20.72 12.30 2.74
CA ALA A 225 -20.86 13.75 2.84
C ALA A 225 -22.22 14.22 2.27
N LEU A 226 -22.63 13.69 1.12
CA LEU A 226 -23.93 14.00 0.52
C LEU A 226 -25.10 13.50 1.39
N PHE A 227 -25.02 12.27 1.92
CA PHE A 227 -25.98 11.76 2.89
C PHE A 227 -26.11 12.69 4.09
N SER A 228 -24.98 13.08 4.68
CA SER A 228 -24.94 13.97 5.85
C SER A 228 -25.50 15.36 5.53
N LEU A 229 -25.19 15.90 4.35
CA LEU A 229 -25.66 17.21 3.89
C LEU A 229 -27.19 17.22 3.71
N LEU A 230 -27.75 16.20 3.06
CA LEU A 230 -29.19 16.08 2.84
C LEU A 230 -29.97 15.85 4.14
N ARG A 231 -29.32 15.40 5.22
CA ARG A 231 -29.95 15.29 6.54
C ARG A 231 -30.04 16.61 7.29
N VAL A 232 -29.23 17.62 6.96
CA VAL A 232 -29.23 18.91 7.68
C VAL A 232 -30.61 19.59 7.61
N PRO A 233 -31.26 19.74 6.44
CA PRO A 233 -32.62 20.29 6.37
C PRO A 233 -33.63 19.48 7.19
N TYR A 234 -33.47 18.15 7.22
CA TYR A 234 -34.34 17.28 8.03
C TYR A 234 -34.15 17.48 9.53
N GLY A 235 -32.91 17.67 9.99
CA GLY A 235 -32.60 18.04 11.37
C GLY A 235 -33.12 19.45 11.72
N TYR A 236 -33.03 20.39 10.76
CA TYR A 236 -33.53 21.75 10.93
C TYR A 236 -35.03 21.79 11.24
N ASN A 237 -35.85 20.87 10.71
CA ASN A 237 -37.28 20.79 11.03
C ASN A 237 -37.58 20.69 12.54
N TYR A 238 -36.68 20.13 13.35
CA TYR A 238 -36.86 19.99 14.81
C TYR A 238 -36.47 21.23 15.61
N ILE A 239 -35.77 22.17 14.95
CA ILE A 239 -35.21 23.39 15.56
C ILE A 239 -35.88 24.65 15.00
N ALA A 240 -36.35 24.59 13.76
CA ALA A 240 -37.02 25.66 13.05
C ALA A 240 -38.22 26.17 13.86
N THR A 241 -38.29 27.48 14.02
CA THR A 241 -39.39 28.15 14.74
C THR A 241 -40.38 28.83 13.80
N GLU A 242 -40.04 28.90 12.52
CA GLU A 242 -40.83 29.53 11.46
C GLU A 242 -40.73 28.66 10.19
N THR A 243 -41.60 28.90 9.21
CA THR A 243 -41.60 28.21 7.90
C THR A 243 -40.53 28.75 6.95
N TRP A 244 -39.82 29.82 7.29
CA TRP A 244 -38.78 30.41 6.45
C TRP A 244 -37.71 29.37 6.03
N PRO A 245 -37.30 29.31 4.75
CA PRO A 245 -37.60 30.24 3.65
C PRO A 245 -38.87 29.92 2.84
N TYR A 246 -39.70 28.96 3.29
CA TYR A 246 -40.90 28.52 2.59
C TYR A 246 -42.12 29.37 2.98
N PRO A 247 -43.09 29.54 2.05
CA PRO A 247 -44.25 30.40 2.28
C PRO A 247 -45.24 29.84 3.29
N ASP A 248 -45.38 28.52 3.37
CA ASP A 248 -46.37 27.84 4.21
C ASP A 248 -45.84 26.52 4.79
N THR A 249 -46.58 25.96 5.73
CA THR A 249 -46.22 24.68 6.37
C THR A 249 -46.26 23.50 5.40
N ALA A 250 -47.14 23.52 4.40
CA ALA A 250 -47.24 22.45 3.41
C ALA A 250 -45.97 22.35 2.54
N THR A 251 -45.50 23.47 1.99
CA THR A 251 -44.27 23.51 1.18
C THR A 251 -43.04 23.17 2.02
N PHE A 252 -42.98 23.65 3.27
CA PHE A 252 -41.91 23.29 4.19
C PHE A 252 -41.84 21.76 4.39
N GLN A 253 -42.99 21.11 4.62
CA GLN A 253 -43.05 19.67 4.83
C GLN A 253 -42.72 18.87 3.56
N PHE A 254 -43.20 19.33 2.40
CA PHE A 254 -42.85 18.74 1.11
C PHE A 254 -41.33 18.71 0.92
N ALA A 255 -40.66 19.84 1.14
CA ALA A 255 -39.21 19.93 1.05
C ALA A 255 -38.53 19.02 2.07
N ASN A 256 -38.97 19.06 3.33
CA ASN A 256 -38.43 18.25 4.42
C ASN A 256 -38.46 16.73 4.15
N LEU A 257 -39.57 16.21 3.61
CA LEU A 257 -39.71 14.79 3.28
C LEU A 257 -38.95 14.41 2.01
N SER A 258 -38.83 15.33 1.06
CA SER A 258 -37.98 15.14 -0.13
C SER A 258 -36.51 14.96 0.27
N PHE A 259 -36.01 15.79 1.19
CA PHE A 259 -34.67 15.64 1.76
C PHE A 259 -34.50 14.34 2.55
N LEU A 260 -35.52 13.91 3.31
CA LEU A 260 -35.51 12.62 4.00
C LEU A 260 -35.33 11.45 3.01
N LEU A 261 -36.15 11.37 1.96
CA LEU A 261 -36.05 10.33 0.94
C LEU A 261 -34.68 10.33 0.24
N ALA A 262 -34.23 11.51 -0.20
CA ALA A 262 -32.93 11.67 -0.85
C ALA A 262 -31.77 11.22 0.05
N SER A 263 -31.82 11.58 1.35
CA SER A 263 -30.80 11.17 2.31
C SER A 263 -30.79 9.64 2.53
N THR A 264 -31.95 9.01 2.71
CA THR A 264 -32.04 7.55 2.91
C THR A 264 -31.57 6.77 1.67
N THR A 265 -31.82 7.28 0.47
CA THR A 265 -31.26 6.71 -0.77
C THR A 265 -29.74 6.85 -0.82
N CYS A 266 -29.20 8.02 -0.48
CA CYS A 266 -27.76 8.21 -0.38
C CYS A 266 -27.14 7.25 0.65
N PHE A 267 -27.83 6.97 1.76
CA PHE A 267 -27.39 6.00 2.75
C PHE A 267 -27.36 4.55 2.22
N VAL A 268 -28.36 4.14 1.43
CA VAL A 268 -28.35 2.83 0.76
C VAL A 268 -27.19 2.74 -0.22
N ILE A 269 -26.98 3.76 -1.05
CA ILE A 269 -25.88 3.81 -2.01
C ILE A 269 -24.52 3.79 -1.29
N PHE A 270 -24.39 4.56 -0.21
CA PHE A 270 -23.22 4.53 0.66
C PHE A 270 -22.97 3.12 1.21
N SER A 271 -24.01 2.45 1.72
CA SER A 271 -23.90 1.10 2.28
C SER A 271 -23.44 0.08 1.24
N LEU A 272 -23.94 0.17 0.00
CA LEU A 272 -23.52 -0.66 -1.13
C LEU A 272 -22.02 -0.44 -1.46
N HIS A 273 -21.57 0.82 -1.52
CA HIS A 273 -20.17 1.14 -1.79
C HIS A 273 -19.25 0.71 -0.64
N PHE A 274 -19.64 0.95 0.61
CA PHE A 274 -18.89 0.55 1.80
C PHE A 274 -18.69 -0.96 1.89
N CYS A 275 -19.74 -1.72 1.56
CA CYS A 275 -19.71 -3.18 1.53
C CYS A 275 -19.10 -3.75 0.23
N GLN A 276 -18.75 -2.89 -0.74
CA GLN A 276 -18.25 -3.28 -2.07
C GLN A 276 -19.17 -4.25 -2.83
N LEU A 277 -20.49 -4.15 -2.60
CA LEU A 277 -21.50 -5.02 -3.21
C LEU A 277 -21.94 -4.46 -4.56
N ARG A 278 -21.81 -5.27 -5.62
CA ARG A 278 -22.26 -4.92 -6.98
C ARG A 278 -23.74 -5.26 -7.18
N LEU A 279 -24.62 -4.56 -6.44
CA LEU A 279 -26.08 -4.70 -6.55
C LEU A 279 -26.72 -3.43 -7.15
N PRO A 280 -26.48 -3.12 -8.43
CA PRO A 280 -26.97 -1.87 -9.04
C PRO A 280 -28.49 -1.78 -9.04
N ARG A 281 -29.20 -2.92 -9.13
CA ARG A 281 -30.67 -2.97 -9.06
C ARG A 281 -31.22 -2.38 -7.77
N LEU A 282 -30.55 -2.60 -6.64
CA LEU A 282 -30.99 -2.05 -5.35
C LEU A 282 -30.79 -0.52 -5.31
N GLY A 283 -29.67 -0.03 -5.83
CA GLY A 283 -29.43 1.41 -5.96
C GLY A 283 -30.51 2.09 -6.81
N TRP A 284 -30.78 1.56 -8.01
CA TRP A 284 -31.85 2.07 -8.87
C TRP A 284 -33.24 1.95 -8.26
N ALA A 285 -33.54 0.86 -7.54
CA ALA A 285 -34.80 0.70 -6.84
C ALA A 285 -34.98 1.75 -5.73
N SER A 286 -33.94 2.01 -4.92
CA SER A 286 -34.00 3.05 -3.88
C SER A 286 -34.21 4.45 -4.46
N LEU A 287 -33.55 4.76 -5.58
CA LEU A 287 -33.75 6.00 -6.31
C LEU A 287 -35.18 6.09 -6.87
N ALA A 288 -35.70 5.02 -7.48
CA ALA A 288 -37.06 4.98 -8.00
C ALA A 288 -38.10 5.21 -6.89
N VAL A 289 -37.94 4.57 -5.72
CA VAL A 289 -38.80 4.80 -4.55
C VAL A 289 -38.77 6.26 -4.11
N SER A 290 -37.59 6.90 -4.10
CA SER A 290 -37.48 8.31 -3.73
C SER A 290 -38.10 9.25 -4.76
N VAL A 291 -37.86 9.03 -6.05
CA VAL A 291 -38.42 9.85 -7.13
C VAL A 291 -39.95 9.71 -7.16
N LEU A 292 -40.46 8.48 -7.06
CA LEU A 292 -41.91 8.22 -7.00
C LEU A 292 -42.53 8.81 -5.73
N GLY A 293 -41.85 8.72 -4.59
CA GLY A 293 -42.33 9.33 -3.33
C GLY A 293 -42.40 10.85 -3.39
N VAL A 294 -41.40 11.51 -3.98
CA VAL A 294 -41.41 12.97 -4.19
C VAL A 294 -42.49 13.37 -5.20
N ALA A 295 -42.62 12.64 -6.31
CA ALA A 295 -43.67 12.88 -7.29
C ALA A 295 -45.08 12.69 -6.68
N ALA A 296 -45.26 11.64 -5.87
CA ALA A 296 -46.50 11.41 -5.15
C ALA A 296 -46.83 12.57 -4.21
N LEU A 297 -45.86 13.05 -3.42
CA LEU A 297 -46.07 14.22 -2.55
C LEU A 297 -46.45 15.49 -3.32
N ALA A 298 -45.88 15.69 -4.52
CA ALA A 298 -46.15 16.88 -5.34
C ALA A 298 -47.52 16.84 -6.03
N MET A 299 -47.99 15.66 -6.41
CA MET A 299 -49.21 15.49 -7.22
C MET A 299 -50.47 15.15 -6.41
N THR A 300 -50.34 14.86 -5.11
CA THR A 300 -51.45 14.37 -4.29
C THR A 300 -52.35 15.50 -3.79
N PRO A 301 -53.67 15.43 -4.03
CA PRO A 301 -54.64 16.37 -3.44
C PRO A 301 -54.67 16.32 -1.91
N THR A 302 -54.99 17.44 -1.26
CA THR A 302 -55.08 17.60 0.21
C THR A 302 -55.74 16.43 0.97
N PRO A 303 -56.90 15.87 0.56
CA PRO A 303 -57.55 14.79 1.32
C PRO A 303 -56.74 13.49 1.40
N TRP A 304 -55.83 13.24 0.45
CA TRP A 304 -55.01 12.02 0.40
C TRP A 304 -53.57 12.27 0.88
N LEU A 305 -53.24 13.53 1.16
CA LEU A 305 -51.88 13.97 1.49
C LEU A 305 -51.37 13.30 2.77
N ALA A 306 -52.24 13.10 3.77
CA ALA A 306 -51.88 12.43 5.01
C ALA A 306 -51.45 10.97 4.79
N GLN A 307 -52.19 10.19 3.98
CA GLN A 307 -51.82 8.79 3.70
C GLN A 307 -50.54 8.70 2.87
N VAL A 308 -50.40 9.53 1.83
CA VAL A 308 -49.21 9.54 0.98
C VAL A 308 -47.97 9.93 1.78
N ARG A 309 -48.09 10.94 2.64
CA ARG A 309 -47.02 11.34 3.56
C ARG A 309 -46.61 10.19 4.47
N ASN A 310 -47.58 9.49 5.07
CA ASN A 310 -47.29 8.37 5.95
C ASN A 310 -46.56 7.24 5.18
N GLY A 311 -47.00 6.95 3.96
CA GLY A 311 -46.33 6.00 3.06
C GLY A 311 -44.88 6.40 2.74
N VAL A 312 -44.62 7.69 2.52
CA VAL A 312 -43.26 8.21 2.28
C VAL A 312 -42.37 8.04 3.51
N VAL A 313 -42.86 8.37 4.72
CA VAL A 313 -42.10 8.20 5.96
C VAL A 313 -41.75 6.73 6.20
N VAL A 314 -42.72 5.83 6.01
CA VAL A 314 -42.50 4.38 6.14
C VAL A 314 -41.50 3.88 5.09
N SER A 315 -41.59 4.37 3.85
CA SER A 315 -40.65 4.02 2.77
C SER A 315 -39.24 4.47 3.10
N ALA A 316 -39.06 5.68 3.63
CA ALA A 316 -37.76 6.18 4.08
C ALA A 316 -37.18 5.35 5.23
N ALA A 317 -38.01 4.98 6.21
CA ALA A 317 -37.62 4.08 7.30
C ALA A 317 -37.18 2.70 6.78
N ALA A 318 -37.93 2.13 5.83
CA ALA A 318 -37.60 0.86 5.20
C ALA A 318 -36.26 0.93 4.44
N LEU A 319 -36.02 2.00 3.66
CA LEU A 319 -34.74 2.21 2.96
C LEU A 319 -33.57 2.30 3.95
N PHE A 320 -33.74 3.00 5.06
CA PHE A 320 -32.73 3.06 6.12
C PHE A 320 -32.44 1.66 6.71
N LEU A 321 -33.48 0.90 7.07
CA LEU A 321 -33.34 -0.44 7.61
C LEU A 321 -32.68 -1.40 6.62
N ILE A 322 -33.00 -1.31 5.32
CA ILE A 322 -32.34 -2.09 4.26
C ILE A 322 -30.85 -1.76 4.20
N GLY A 323 -30.49 -0.47 4.16
CA GLY A 323 -29.09 -0.02 4.15
C GLY A 323 -28.31 -0.54 5.36
N ALA A 324 -28.88 -0.41 6.57
CA ALA A 324 -28.28 -0.89 7.80
C ALA A 324 -28.13 -2.42 7.82
N SER A 325 -29.15 -3.15 7.36
CA SER A 325 -29.13 -4.61 7.28
C SER A 325 -28.04 -5.14 6.35
N LEU A 326 -27.76 -4.45 5.24
CA LEU A 326 -26.66 -4.80 4.34
C LEU A 326 -25.30 -4.69 5.04
N VAL A 327 -25.08 -3.62 5.81
CA VAL A 327 -23.84 -3.43 6.58
C VAL A 327 -23.69 -4.51 7.64
N LEU A 328 -24.76 -4.83 8.38
CA LEU A 328 -24.75 -5.90 9.38
C LEU A 328 -24.45 -7.27 8.77
N TRP A 329 -25.12 -7.60 7.65
CA TRP A 329 -24.90 -8.84 6.92
C TRP A 329 -23.45 -8.93 6.40
N HIS A 330 -22.94 -7.85 5.81
CA HIS A 330 -21.56 -7.79 5.34
C HIS A 330 -20.56 -7.93 6.49
N ALA A 331 -20.79 -7.27 7.63
CA ALA A 331 -19.95 -7.39 8.81
C ALA A 331 -19.90 -8.83 9.35
N TRP A 332 -21.04 -9.53 9.35
CA TRP A 332 -21.14 -10.93 9.73
C TRP A 332 -20.40 -11.87 8.76
N ALA A 333 -20.57 -11.64 7.45
CA ALA A 333 -20.00 -12.47 6.40
C ALA A 333 -18.48 -12.26 6.20
N SER A 334 -18.01 -11.01 6.15
CA SER A 334 -16.61 -10.69 5.85
C SER A 334 -15.72 -10.62 7.09
N ARG A 335 -16.30 -10.44 8.28
CA ARG A 335 -15.59 -10.23 9.56
C ARG A 335 -14.56 -9.08 9.50
N ARG A 336 -14.72 -8.15 8.57
CA ARG A 336 -13.84 -6.97 8.40
C ARG A 336 -14.02 -6.04 9.60
N ALA A 337 -12.92 -5.63 10.25
CA ALA A 337 -12.98 -4.90 11.51
C ALA A 337 -13.71 -3.55 11.43
N ASP A 338 -13.52 -2.82 10.32
CA ASP A 338 -14.23 -1.57 10.03
C ASP A 338 -15.74 -1.80 9.79
N ALA A 339 -16.12 -2.89 9.12
CA ALA A 339 -17.51 -3.24 8.89
C ALA A 339 -18.20 -3.65 10.20
N VAL A 340 -17.53 -4.42 11.05
CA VAL A 340 -18.04 -4.77 12.39
C VAL A 340 -18.18 -3.52 13.25
N ALA A 341 -17.20 -2.61 13.24
CA ALA A 341 -17.30 -1.34 13.97
C ALA A 341 -18.48 -0.50 13.48
N LEU A 342 -18.68 -0.39 12.16
CA LEU A 342 -19.82 0.32 11.59
C LEU A 342 -21.15 -0.33 11.99
N ALA A 343 -21.23 -1.66 11.95
CA ALA A 343 -22.44 -2.40 12.32
C ALA A 343 -22.83 -2.15 13.79
N VAL A 344 -21.86 -2.09 14.72
CA VAL A 344 -22.12 -1.76 16.13
C VAL A 344 -22.78 -0.39 16.27
N TRP A 345 -22.29 0.62 15.55
CA TRP A 345 -22.88 1.96 15.55
C TRP A 345 -24.28 2.03 14.91
N LEU A 346 -24.65 1.06 14.09
CA LEU A 346 -25.95 1.00 13.43
C LEU A 346 -27.02 0.23 14.22
N LEU A 347 -26.65 -0.61 15.21
CA LEU A 347 -27.62 -1.41 15.98
C LEU A 347 -28.63 -0.56 16.76
N LEU A 348 -28.16 0.44 17.52
CA LEU A 348 -29.03 1.32 18.29
C LEU A 348 -29.94 2.17 17.38
N PRO A 349 -29.43 2.87 16.34
CA PRO A 349 -30.27 3.56 15.37
C PRO A 349 -31.28 2.66 14.67
N MET A 350 -30.94 1.40 14.39
CA MET A 350 -31.85 0.44 13.76
C MET A 350 -33.01 0.09 14.70
N ALA A 351 -32.72 -0.23 15.96
CA ALA A 351 -33.76 -0.50 16.97
C ALA A 351 -34.67 0.72 17.19
N VAL A 352 -34.08 1.91 17.24
CA VAL A 352 -34.82 3.16 17.43
C VAL A 352 -35.63 3.52 16.18
N ALA A 353 -35.13 3.29 14.97
CA ALA A 353 -35.89 3.47 13.74
C ALA A 353 -37.10 2.54 13.68
N THR A 354 -36.97 1.28 14.14
CA THR A 354 -38.09 0.35 14.26
C THR A 354 -39.09 0.83 15.32
N HIS A 355 -38.64 1.26 16.49
CA HIS A 355 -39.51 1.85 17.53
C HIS A 355 -40.29 3.05 16.99
N ASP A 356 -39.60 4.03 16.40
CA ASP A 356 -40.23 5.26 15.90
C ASP A 356 -41.19 4.96 14.74
N CYS A 357 -40.90 3.95 13.90
CA CYS A 357 -41.82 3.46 12.88
C CYS A 357 -43.09 2.86 13.51
N LEU A 358 -42.96 2.05 14.57
CA LEU A 358 -44.10 1.48 15.30
C LEU A 358 -44.94 2.54 16.03
N VAL A 359 -44.28 3.57 16.59
CA VAL A 359 -44.95 4.75 17.16
C VAL A 359 -45.72 5.49 16.07
N TYR A 360 -45.09 5.72 14.92
CA TYR A 360 -45.70 6.40 13.79
C TYR A 360 -46.91 5.64 13.22
N LEU A 361 -46.80 4.30 13.13
CA LEU A 361 -47.88 3.38 12.73
C LEU A 361 -48.94 3.15 13.82
N ARG A 362 -48.82 3.80 14.99
CA ARG A 362 -49.77 3.71 16.12
C ARG A 362 -49.86 2.32 16.77
N VAL A 363 -48.84 1.47 16.59
CA VAL A 363 -48.73 0.20 17.32
C VAL A 363 -48.34 0.46 18.79
N ILE A 364 -47.53 1.49 19.02
CA ILE A 364 -47.11 1.93 20.35
C ILE A 364 -47.81 3.25 20.69
N ALA A 365 -48.41 3.34 21.88
CA ALA A 365 -49.20 4.49 22.33
C ALA A 365 -48.37 5.64 22.93
N THR A 366 -47.20 5.93 22.36
CA THR A 366 -46.36 7.08 22.74
C THR A 366 -46.30 8.09 21.59
N ASN A 367 -45.79 9.30 21.83
CA ASN A 367 -45.61 10.33 20.78
C ASN A 367 -44.19 10.91 20.80
N THR A 368 -43.25 10.13 21.33
CA THR A 368 -41.85 10.53 21.48
C THR A 368 -41.02 9.81 20.42
N TYR A 369 -40.36 10.59 19.57
CA TYR A 369 -39.49 10.10 18.50
C TYR A 369 -38.04 10.24 18.96
N TYR A 370 -37.32 9.12 19.09
CA TYR A 370 -35.94 9.10 19.59
C TYR A 370 -34.90 9.13 18.46
N PHE A 371 -35.29 8.80 17.23
CA PHE A 371 -34.39 8.71 16.09
C PHE A 371 -33.62 10.00 15.79
N PRO A 372 -34.22 11.20 15.84
CA PRO A 372 -33.48 12.44 15.59
C PRO A 372 -32.27 12.59 16.53
N ALA A 373 -32.45 12.35 17.83
CA ALA A 373 -31.38 12.42 18.82
C ALA A 373 -30.30 11.34 18.58
N VAL A 374 -30.72 10.10 18.33
CA VAL A 374 -29.81 8.96 18.12
C VAL A 374 -29.04 9.07 16.80
N SER A 375 -29.64 9.69 15.78
CA SER A 375 -29.03 9.80 14.46
C SER A 375 -27.78 10.67 14.39
N SER A 376 -27.65 11.67 15.27
CA SER A 376 -26.42 12.47 15.36
C SER A 376 -25.26 11.65 15.92
N PHE A 377 -25.52 10.75 16.86
CA PHE A 377 -24.52 9.80 17.36
C PHE A 377 -24.15 8.77 16.31
N MET A 378 -25.12 8.28 15.53
CA MET A 378 -24.85 7.41 14.39
C MET A 378 -23.88 8.08 13.41
N LEU A 379 -24.13 9.33 13.03
CA LEU A 379 -23.25 10.07 12.10
C LEU A 379 -21.85 10.26 12.65
N LEU A 380 -21.71 10.55 13.95
CA LEU A 380 -20.41 10.64 14.61
C LEU A 380 -19.66 9.30 14.58
N GLY A 381 -20.34 8.19 14.88
CA GLY A 381 -19.78 6.85 14.80
C GLY A 381 -19.36 6.46 13.39
N MET A 382 -20.21 6.74 12.40
CA MET A 382 -19.90 6.52 10.98
C MET A 382 -18.69 7.34 10.54
N ALA A 383 -18.63 8.62 10.91
CA ALA A 383 -17.51 9.51 10.65
C ALA A 383 -16.21 8.97 11.25
N LEU A 384 -16.25 8.51 12.50
CA LEU A 384 -15.09 7.89 13.15
C LEU A 384 -14.61 6.64 12.41
N VAL A 385 -15.52 5.73 12.04
CA VAL A 385 -15.16 4.52 11.29
C VAL A 385 -14.56 4.88 9.93
N LEU A 386 -15.13 5.85 9.22
CA LEU A 386 -14.60 6.32 7.93
C LEU A 386 -13.22 6.97 8.08
N ALA A 387 -12.99 7.75 9.14
CA ALA A 387 -11.69 8.33 9.43
C ALA A 387 -10.63 7.24 9.70
N LEU A 388 -10.98 6.22 10.49
CA LEU A 388 -10.10 5.08 10.73
C LEU A 388 -9.85 4.25 9.46
N HIS A 389 -10.87 4.09 8.62
CA HIS A 389 -10.75 3.45 7.31
C HIS A 389 -9.78 4.22 6.40
N LEU A 390 -9.87 5.56 6.36
CA LEU A 390 -8.96 6.42 5.62
C LEU A 390 -7.51 6.28 6.09
N VAL A 391 -7.28 6.35 7.40
CA VAL A 391 -5.95 6.19 8.00
C VAL A 391 -5.38 4.80 7.71
N GLY A 392 -6.21 3.77 7.78
CA GLY A 392 -5.84 2.40 7.40
C GLY A 392 -5.38 2.30 5.95
N GLY A 393 -6.15 2.90 5.03
CA GLY A 393 -5.81 2.95 3.61
C GLY A 393 -4.51 3.72 3.33
N MET A 394 -4.29 4.86 4.00
CA MET A 394 -3.06 5.65 3.86
C MET A 394 -1.83 4.87 4.30
N ARG A 395 -1.90 4.16 5.44
CA ARG A 395 -0.77 3.35 5.93
C ARG A 395 -0.39 2.23 4.96
N LEU A 396 -1.37 1.64 4.28
CA LEU A 396 -1.11 0.61 3.28
C LEU A 396 -0.37 1.18 2.05
N VAL A 397 -0.80 2.36 1.57
CA VAL A 397 -0.13 3.06 0.46
C VAL A 397 1.28 3.47 0.85
N GLU A 398 1.48 3.97 2.07
CA GLU A 398 2.79 4.35 2.59
C GLU A 398 3.74 3.13 2.67
N GLN A 399 3.27 2.00 3.20
CA GLN A 399 4.02 0.74 3.21
C GLN A 399 4.36 0.26 1.80
N PHE A 400 3.43 0.37 0.86
CA PHE A 400 3.67 0.01 -0.54
C PHE A 400 4.73 0.91 -1.18
N ASN A 401 4.70 2.22 -0.92
CA ASN A 401 5.70 3.17 -1.40
C ASN A 401 7.10 2.88 -0.84
N VAL A 402 7.19 2.54 0.45
CA VAL A 402 8.47 2.13 1.07
C VAL A 402 9.00 0.87 0.39
N GLN A 403 8.18 -0.16 0.22
CA GLN A 403 8.57 -1.41 -0.47
C GLN A 403 8.97 -1.17 -1.92
N LEU A 404 8.26 -0.29 -2.62
CA LEU A 404 8.57 0.06 -4.00
C LEU A 404 9.93 0.78 -4.08
N HIS A 405 10.19 1.71 -3.17
CA HIS A 405 11.46 2.43 -3.11
C HIS A 405 12.64 1.48 -2.82
N GLU A 406 12.47 0.51 -1.92
CA GLU A 406 13.47 -0.53 -1.67
C GLU A 406 13.71 -1.42 -2.89
N ARG A 407 12.64 -1.86 -3.58
CA ARG A 407 12.77 -2.67 -4.80
C ARG A 407 13.48 -1.91 -5.91
N VAL A 408 13.18 -0.63 -6.09
CA VAL A 408 13.86 0.23 -7.07
C VAL A 408 15.33 0.34 -6.71
N LYS A 409 15.69 0.64 -5.45
CA LYS A 409 17.09 0.68 -4.99
C LYS A 409 17.83 -0.63 -5.22
N ALA A 410 17.21 -1.76 -4.90
CA ALA A 410 17.81 -3.08 -5.10
C ALA A 410 17.98 -3.45 -6.59
N ALA A 411 17.06 -3.01 -7.45
CA ALA A 411 17.18 -3.19 -8.90
C ALA A 411 18.29 -2.31 -9.48
N THR A 412 18.38 -1.04 -9.06
CA THR A 412 19.45 -0.14 -9.50
C THR A 412 20.82 -0.60 -9.04
N ALA A 413 20.95 -1.12 -7.82
CA ALA A 413 22.22 -1.67 -7.32
C ALA A 413 22.66 -2.92 -8.10
N ARG A 414 21.73 -3.83 -8.41
CA ARG A 414 22.01 -4.99 -9.25
C ARG A 414 22.43 -4.59 -10.67
N LEU A 415 21.75 -3.62 -11.27
CA LEU A 415 22.12 -3.13 -12.60
C LEU A 415 23.52 -2.50 -12.58
N ALA A 416 23.83 -1.68 -11.56
CA ALA A 416 25.16 -1.09 -11.41
C ALA A 416 26.25 -2.17 -11.27
N GLU A 417 26.00 -3.24 -10.52
CA GLU A 417 26.94 -4.34 -10.38
C GLU A 417 27.14 -5.10 -11.70
N VAL A 418 26.06 -5.40 -12.42
CA VAL A 418 26.13 -6.06 -13.73
C VAL A 418 26.92 -5.21 -14.71
N LEU A 419 26.63 -3.90 -14.80
CA LEU A 419 27.36 -2.98 -15.68
C LEU A 419 28.83 -2.90 -15.31
N ARG A 420 29.16 -2.86 -14.02
CA ARG A 420 30.55 -2.86 -13.55
C ARG A 420 31.29 -4.15 -13.97
N SER A 421 30.67 -5.31 -13.75
CA SER A 421 31.24 -6.60 -14.15
C SER A 421 31.43 -6.73 -15.67
N GLN A 422 30.49 -6.20 -16.47
CA GLN A 422 30.62 -6.16 -17.93
C GLN A 422 31.76 -5.26 -18.37
N HIS A 423 31.90 -4.09 -17.75
CA HIS A 423 32.97 -3.15 -18.06
C HIS A 423 34.35 -3.75 -17.73
N GLU A 424 34.49 -4.43 -16.58
CA GLU A 424 35.72 -5.12 -16.20
C GLU A 424 36.08 -6.23 -17.20
N ALA A 425 35.09 -7.05 -17.63
CA ALA A 425 35.31 -8.08 -18.63
C ALA A 425 35.70 -7.50 -20.01
N GLU A 426 35.11 -6.37 -20.41
CA GLU A 426 35.42 -5.68 -21.66
C GLU A 426 36.84 -5.10 -21.65
N LEU A 427 37.27 -4.50 -20.53
CA LEU A 427 38.63 -4.01 -20.34
C LEU A 427 39.65 -5.16 -20.46
N GLU A 428 39.37 -6.30 -19.85
CA GLU A 428 40.28 -7.45 -19.91
C GLU A 428 40.37 -8.03 -21.33
N ARG A 429 39.23 -8.12 -22.02
CA ARG A 429 39.19 -8.54 -23.43
C ARG A 429 39.96 -7.57 -24.33
N THR A 430 39.85 -6.28 -24.08
CA THR A 430 40.60 -5.24 -24.82
C THR A 430 42.11 -5.41 -24.61
N ARG A 431 42.56 -5.62 -23.36
CA ARG A 431 43.97 -5.87 -23.05
C ARG A 431 44.51 -7.12 -23.74
N LEU A 432 43.76 -8.22 -23.73
CA LEU A 432 44.16 -9.47 -24.38
C LEU A 432 44.27 -9.31 -25.89
N ASN A 433 43.31 -8.63 -26.51
CA ASN A 433 43.35 -8.33 -27.95
C ASN A 433 44.56 -7.46 -28.31
N GLU A 434 44.88 -6.45 -27.49
CA GLU A 434 46.03 -5.58 -27.71
C GLU A 434 47.35 -6.35 -27.57
N ARG A 435 47.47 -7.23 -26.57
CA ARG A 435 48.61 -8.16 -26.45
C ARG A 435 48.75 -9.05 -27.69
N MET A 436 47.66 -9.67 -28.16
CA MET A 436 47.69 -10.50 -29.36
C MET A 436 48.05 -9.71 -30.61
N SER A 437 47.57 -8.47 -30.74
CA SER A 437 47.92 -7.59 -31.85
C SER A 437 49.41 -7.27 -31.83
N LEU A 438 49.96 -6.88 -30.67
CA LEU A 438 51.39 -6.61 -30.52
C LEU A 438 52.25 -7.82 -30.88
N VAL A 439 51.85 -9.02 -30.46
CA VAL A 439 52.53 -10.26 -30.83
C VAL A 439 52.50 -10.49 -32.33
N ARG A 440 51.36 -10.27 -33.00
CA ARG A 440 51.23 -10.39 -34.46
C ARG A 440 52.07 -9.34 -35.20
N ASP A 441 52.05 -8.08 -34.76
CA ASP A 441 52.83 -7.00 -35.35
C ASP A 441 54.34 -7.25 -35.18
N LEU A 442 54.77 -7.80 -34.05
CA LEU A 442 56.15 -8.25 -33.83
C LEU A 442 56.52 -9.41 -34.75
N HIS A 443 55.63 -10.40 -34.93
CA HIS A 443 55.83 -11.52 -35.83
C HIS A 443 56.00 -11.07 -37.29
N ASP A 444 55.08 -10.24 -37.77
CA ASP A 444 55.05 -9.83 -39.17
C ASP A 444 56.12 -8.78 -39.46
N GLY A 445 56.35 -7.85 -38.54
CA GLY A 445 57.36 -6.80 -38.65
C GLY A 445 58.77 -7.32 -38.50
N LEU A 446 59.14 -7.84 -37.33
CA LEU A 446 60.54 -8.24 -37.05
C LEU A 446 60.87 -9.60 -37.67
N GLY A 447 59.96 -10.57 -37.57
CA GLY A 447 60.16 -11.93 -38.05
C GLY A 447 60.34 -12.03 -39.57
N MET A 448 59.50 -11.32 -40.34
CA MET A 448 59.66 -11.30 -41.80
C MET A 448 60.88 -10.49 -42.24
N THR A 449 61.16 -9.34 -41.61
CA THR A 449 62.30 -8.49 -42.00
C THR A 449 63.65 -9.18 -41.75
N LEU A 450 63.81 -9.87 -40.61
CA LEU A 450 65.00 -10.69 -40.39
C LEU A 450 65.07 -11.88 -41.36
N SER A 451 63.94 -12.53 -41.66
CA SER A 451 63.91 -13.65 -42.61
C SER A 451 64.31 -13.18 -44.03
N GLY A 452 63.87 -11.99 -44.42
CA GLY A 452 64.25 -11.32 -45.67
C GLY A 452 65.74 -10.98 -45.73
N HIS A 453 66.31 -10.40 -44.66
CA HIS A 453 67.75 -10.13 -44.60
C HIS A 453 68.60 -11.42 -44.65
N ILE A 454 68.16 -12.50 -44.00
CA ILE A 454 68.84 -13.81 -44.08
C ILE A 454 68.81 -14.36 -45.51
N HIS A 455 67.70 -14.16 -46.23
CA HIS A 455 67.58 -14.62 -47.61
C HIS A 455 68.42 -13.78 -48.57
N ALA A 456 68.44 -12.46 -48.40
CA ALA A 456 69.26 -11.54 -49.21
C ALA A 456 70.77 -11.79 -49.06
N LEU A 457 71.22 -12.15 -47.85
CA LEU A 457 72.63 -12.47 -47.58
C LEU A 457 73.04 -13.86 -48.10
N ARG A 458 72.10 -14.76 -48.41
CA ARG A 458 72.39 -16.07 -49.03
C ARG A 458 72.68 -16.00 -50.53
N GLY A 459 72.24 -14.93 -51.20
CA GLY A 459 72.33 -14.80 -52.67
C GLY A 459 73.58 -14.06 -53.18
N ARG A 460 74.50 -13.62 -52.30
CA ARG A 460 75.75 -12.97 -52.69
C ARG A 460 76.91 -13.95 -52.58
N ASP A 461 77.43 -14.39 -53.73
CA ASP A 461 78.71 -15.09 -53.83
C ASP A 461 79.86 -14.11 -53.55
N GLY A 462 80.36 -14.11 -52.31
CA GLY A 462 81.56 -13.36 -51.90
C GLY A 462 81.53 -12.90 -50.45
N GLU A 463 82.41 -13.49 -49.63
CA GLU A 463 82.84 -13.02 -48.28
C GLU A 463 81.77 -12.67 -47.23
N VAL A 464 80.64 -13.38 -47.19
CA VAL A 464 79.83 -13.37 -45.95
C VAL A 464 80.36 -14.47 -45.03
N ASP A 465 80.98 -14.07 -43.91
CA ASP A 465 81.43 -14.99 -42.87
C ASP A 465 80.26 -15.89 -42.47
N ASN A 466 80.45 -17.21 -42.64
CA ASN A 466 79.44 -18.22 -42.37
C ASN A 466 78.97 -18.13 -40.89
N ARG A 467 79.81 -17.58 -40.00
CA ARG A 467 79.44 -17.23 -38.63
C ARG A 467 78.34 -16.17 -38.55
N THR A 468 78.41 -15.09 -39.33
CA THR A 468 77.41 -14.01 -39.29
C THR A 468 76.04 -14.50 -39.78
N LEU A 469 76.03 -15.38 -40.78
CA LEU A 469 74.81 -16.03 -41.27
C LEU A 469 74.23 -17.04 -40.27
N SER A 470 75.07 -17.77 -39.52
CA SER A 470 74.57 -18.60 -38.41
C SER A 470 74.02 -17.75 -37.28
N THR A 471 74.71 -16.68 -36.87
CA THR A 471 74.25 -15.81 -35.78
C THR A 471 72.92 -15.15 -36.11
N LEU A 472 72.69 -14.71 -37.35
CA LEU A 472 71.40 -14.15 -37.77
C LEU A 472 70.28 -15.19 -37.81
N ARG A 473 70.58 -16.45 -38.16
CA ARG A 473 69.61 -17.55 -38.08
C ARG A 473 69.29 -17.88 -36.63
N ASP A 474 70.29 -17.92 -35.76
CA ASP A 474 70.10 -18.18 -34.33
C ASP A 474 69.27 -17.06 -33.69
N ILE A 475 69.49 -15.79 -34.07
CA ILE A 475 68.67 -14.65 -33.63
C ILE A 475 67.24 -14.74 -34.17
N ASN A 476 67.04 -15.19 -35.41
CA ASN A 476 65.70 -15.35 -36.00
C ASN A 476 64.94 -16.52 -35.37
N ASP A 477 65.61 -17.66 -35.17
CA ASP A 477 65.07 -18.81 -34.46
C ASP A 477 64.78 -18.43 -32.99
N ASP A 478 65.63 -17.61 -32.36
CA ASP A 478 65.41 -17.08 -31.01
C ASP A 478 64.22 -16.12 -30.95
N LEU A 479 64.04 -15.24 -31.93
CA LEU A 479 62.87 -14.36 -32.04
C LEU A 479 61.60 -15.15 -32.29
N ARG A 480 61.63 -16.15 -33.19
CA ARG A 480 60.47 -17.03 -33.45
C ARG A 480 60.08 -17.82 -32.22
N LEU A 481 61.04 -18.38 -31.50
CA LEU A 481 60.80 -19.11 -30.27
C LEU A 481 60.31 -18.21 -29.12
N LEU A 482 60.77 -16.96 -29.03
CA LEU A 482 60.26 -15.98 -28.05
C LEU A 482 58.85 -15.52 -28.38
N ILE A 483 58.51 -15.36 -29.66
CA ILE A 483 57.17 -14.99 -30.13
C ILE A 483 56.21 -16.16 -29.96
N GLU A 484 56.60 -17.38 -30.32
CA GLU A 484 55.84 -18.60 -30.03
C GLU A 484 55.66 -18.76 -28.51
N GLY A 485 56.69 -18.52 -27.70
CA GLY A 485 56.60 -18.53 -26.25
C GLY A 485 55.70 -17.44 -25.64
N ALA A 486 55.53 -16.29 -26.30
CA ALA A 486 54.66 -15.19 -25.88
C ALA A 486 53.20 -15.34 -26.37
N SER A 487 52.99 -16.17 -27.40
CA SER A 487 51.67 -16.44 -28.01
C SER A 487 50.93 -17.62 -27.36
N MET A 488 51.60 -18.38 -26.50
CA MET A 488 51.10 -19.62 -25.90
C MET A 488 50.73 -19.36 -24.45
N ASP A 489 49.52 -19.76 -24.05
CA ASP A 489 49.03 -19.59 -22.68
C ASP A 489 49.92 -20.34 -21.67
N ASP A 490 49.92 -19.89 -20.42
CA ASP A 490 50.62 -20.53 -19.29
C ASP A 490 50.06 -21.93 -18.92
N THR A 491 49.17 -22.46 -19.76
CA THR A 491 48.38 -23.69 -19.56
C THR A 491 48.91 -24.89 -20.35
N ASP A 492 49.81 -24.68 -21.31
CA ASP A 492 50.24 -25.73 -22.25
C ASP A 492 51.20 -26.76 -21.62
N ARG A 493 50.96 -28.05 -21.89
CA ARG A 493 51.72 -29.18 -21.31
C ARG A 493 53.07 -29.35 -22.00
N LEU A 494 54.09 -29.85 -21.29
CA LEU A 494 55.44 -30.01 -21.85
C LEU A 494 55.47 -30.94 -23.09
N ALA A 495 54.61 -31.95 -23.13
CA ALA A 495 54.46 -32.85 -24.28
C ALA A 495 53.95 -32.13 -25.55
N GLU A 496 53.04 -31.17 -25.40
CA GLU A 496 52.50 -30.36 -26.50
C GLU A 496 53.58 -29.42 -27.04
N ARG A 497 54.38 -28.82 -26.14
CA ARG A 497 55.54 -27.97 -26.50
C ARG A 497 56.63 -28.71 -27.27
N LEU A 498 56.81 -30.02 -27.05
CA LEU A 498 57.82 -30.85 -27.73
C LEU A 498 57.38 -31.37 -29.11
N ALA A 499 56.08 -31.36 -29.40
CA ALA A 499 55.54 -31.97 -30.62
C ALA A 499 56.06 -31.33 -31.93
N PRO A 500 56.16 -30.00 -32.07
CA PRO A 500 56.72 -29.37 -33.27
C PRO A 500 58.20 -29.69 -33.48
N LEU A 501 59.00 -29.64 -32.41
CA LEU A 501 60.44 -29.96 -32.45
C LEU A 501 60.65 -31.42 -32.86
N ARG A 502 59.89 -32.35 -32.28
CA ARG A 502 59.91 -33.78 -32.65
C ARG A 502 59.62 -33.96 -34.13
N HIS A 503 58.55 -33.36 -34.63
CA HIS A 503 58.16 -33.51 -36.04
C HIS A 503 59.22 -32.94 -37.00
N ARG A 504 59.75 -31.75 -36.72
CA ARG A 504 60.78 -31.11 -37.56
C ARG A 504 62.09 -31.89 -37.55
N SER A 505 62.59 -32.27 -36.38
CA SER A 505 63.88 -32.95 -36.24
C SER A 505 63.86 -34.36 -36.84
N THR A 506 62.77 -35.12 -36.62
CA THR A 506 62.61 -36.46 -37.20
C THR A 506 62.70 -36.40 -38.72
N ARG A 507 61.97 -35.49 -39.37
CA ARG A 507 62.03 -35.33 -40.85
C ARG A 507 63.43 -34.94 -41.35
N LEU A 508 64.13 -34.05 -40.65
CA LEU A 508 65.46 -33.61 -41.07
C LEU A 508 66.51 -34.72 -40.94
N LEU A 509 66.44 -35.51 -39.87
CA LEU A 509 67.35 -36.64 -39.63
C LEU A 509 67.07 -37.80 -40.59
N GLU A 510 65.79 -38.13 -40.81
CA GLU A 510 65.39 -39.17 -41.79
C GLU A 510 65.79 -38.80 -43.22
N ALA A 511 65.64 -37.53 -43.62
CA ALA A 511 66.10 -37.05 -44.92
C ALA A 511 67.64 -37.15 -45.09
N ALA A 512 68.38 -37.17 -43.98
CA ALA A 512 69.83 -37.40 -43.96
C ALA A 512 70.21 -38.89 -43.76
N GLY A 513 69.22 -39.80 -43.76
CA GLY A 513 69.44 -41.25 -43.60
C GLY A 513 69.66 -41.72 -42.15
N ILE A 514 69.36 -40.87 -41.15
CA ILE A 514 69.51 -41.19 -39.72
C ILE A 514 68.13 -41.51 -39.13
N THR A 515 67.96 -42.72 -38.58
CA THR A 515 66.71 -43.11 -37.92
C THR A 515 66.57 -42.39 -36.58
N CYS A 516 65.48 -41.66 -36.35
CA CYS A 516 65.26 -40.89 -35.13
C CYS A 516 64.12 -41.49 -34.29
N ARG A 517 64.42 -42.00 -33.08
CA ARG A 517 63.42 -42.57 -32.17
C ARG A 517 63.17 -41.64 -30.99
N TRP A 518 61.89 -41.33 -30.74
CA TRP A 518 61.47 -40.53 -29.59
C TRP A 518 60.75 -41.40 -28.56
N GLN A 519 61.19 -41.33 -27.30
CA GLN A 519 60.58 -42.00 -26.16
C GLN A 519 60.14 -40.94 -25.14
N LEU A 520 58.84 -40.74 -25.01
CA LEU A 520 58.25 -39.76 -24.08
C LEU A 520 57.50 -40.53 -22.98
N ILE A 521 58.00 -40.48 -21.75
CA ILE A 521 57.48 -41.26 -20.61
C ILE A 521 57.06 -40.29 -19.48
N GLY A 522 55.82 -40.36 -19.02
CA GLY A 522 55.34 -39.61 -17.85
C GLY A 522 55.15 -38.09 -18.04
N LEU A 523 55.26 -37.58 -19.27
CA LEU A 523 55.23 -36.13 -19.59
C LEU A 523 53.83 -35.51 -19.67
N GLU A 524 52.77 -36.30 -19.59
CA GLU A 524 51.38 -35.88 -19.85
C GLU A 524 50.88 -34.81 -18.87
N HIS A 525 51.45 -34.77 -17.67
CA HIS A 525 51.09 -33.82 -16.60
C HIS A 525 52.26 -32.91 -16.19
N SER A 526 53.42 -33.05 -16.82
CA SER A 526 54.61 -32.26 -16.48
C SER A 526 54.51 -30.85 -17.05
N ARG A 527 54.83 -29.86 -16.20
CA ARG A 527 54.90 -28.45 -16.58
C ARG A 527 56.28 -27.91 -16.28
N LEU A 528 56.76 -27.05 -17.16
CA LEU A 528 57.92 -26.20 -16.96
C LEU A 528 57.47 -24.78 -17.25
N ASP A 529 57.98 -23.80 -16.51
CA ASP A 529 57.74 -22.40 -16.84
C ASP A 529 58.19 -22.09 -18.29
N ALA A 530 57.71 -20.98 -18.85
CA ALA A 530 58.00 -20.62 -20.24
C ALA A 530 59.52 -20.54 -20.54
N ARG A 531 60.32 -20.07 -19.58
CA ARG A 531 61.77 -19.87 -19.75
C ARG A 531 62.53 -21.19 -19.74
N ARG A 532 62.22 -22.10 -18.83
CA ARG A 532 62.81 -23.44 -18.72
C ARG A 532 62.36 -24.32 -19.88
N SER A 533 61.12 -24.19 -20.32
CA SER A 533 60.64 -24.89 -21.52
C SER A 533 61.44 -24.48 -22.76
N LEU A 534 61.68 -23.19 -22.93
CA LEU A 534 62.45 -22.65 -24.04
C LEU A 534 63.92 -23.12 -24.01
N ASP A 535 64.57 -23.04 -22.84
CA ASP A 535 65.97 -23.48 -22.71
C ASP A 535 66.12 -25.00 -22.94
N LEU A 536 65.13 -25.82 -22.57
CA LEU A 536 65.10 -27.26 -22.85
C LEU A 536 64.94 -27.54 -24.35
N LEU A 537 64.01 -26.87 -25.03
CA LEU A 537 63.80 -27.03 -26.48
C LEU A 537 65.08 -26.69 -27.27
N ARG A 538 65.77 -25.61 -26.87
CA ARG A 538 67.04 -25.21 -27.48
C ARG A 538 68.16 -26.22 -27.24
N LEU A 539 68.25 -26.78 -26.04
CA LEU A 539 69.25 -27.80 -25.72
C LEU A 539 69.03 -29.06 -26.57
N LEU A 540 67.79 -29.50 -26.74
CA LEU A 540 67.44 -30.62 -27.62
C LEU A 540 67.73 -30.32 -29.10
N GLN A 541 67.41 -29.11 -29.57
CA GLN A 541 67.69 -28.70 -30.95
C GLN A 541 69.19 -28.68 -31.25
N GLU A 542 69.99 -28.16 -30.33
CA GLU A 542 71.46 -28.13 -30.46
C GLU A 542 72.02 -29.56 -30.45
N ALA A 543 71.56 -30.43 -29.55
CA ALA A 543 71.96 -31.84 -29.51
C ALA A 543 71.66 -32.56 -30.83
N LEU A 544 70.45 -32.40 -31.37
CA LEU A 544 70.05 -33.03 -32.64
C LEU A 544 70.78 -32.44 -33.85
N THR A 545 71.10 -31.15 -33.81
CA THR A 545 71.93 -30.49 -34.83
C THR A 545 73.35 -31.04 -34.82
N ASN A 546 73.91 -31.29 -33.64
CA ASN A 546 75.23 -31.89 -33.50
C ASN A 546 75.26 -33.33 -34.03
N VAL A 547 74.22 -34.12 -33.76
CA VAL A 547 74.06 -35.46 -34.37
C VAL A 547 74.06 -35.35 -35.89
N LEU A 548 73.23 -34.48 -36.47
CA LEU A 548 73.12 -34.32 -37.92
C LEU A 548 74.43 -33.90 -38.60
N LYS A 549 75.21 -33.01 -37.96
CA LYS A 549 76.42 -32.43 -38.57
C LYS A 549 77.70 -33.20 -38.29
N HIS A 550 77.80 -33.88 -37.15
CA HIS A 550 79.09 -34.35 -36.63
C HIS A 550 79.14 -35.84 -36.30
N SER A 551 78.02 -36.51 -36.01
CA SER A 551 78.05 -37.89 -35.52
C SER A 551 78.35 -38.94 -36.60
N HIS A 552 77.95 -38.71 -37.85
CA HIS A 552 77.84 -39.76 -38.88
C HIS A 552 77.08 -41.02 -38.40
N ALA A 553 76.14 -40.85 -37.46
CA ALA A 553 75.33 -41.93 -36.92
C ALA A 553 74.32 -42.46 -37.96
N SER A 554 73.89 -43.70 -37.78
CA SER A 554 72.75 -44.29 -38.51
C SER A 554 71.46 -44.24 -37.69
N GLU A 555 71.56 -44.06 -36.37
CA GLU A 555 70.44 -44.02 -35.45
C GLU A 555 70.69 -43.04 -34.29
N VAL A 556 69.64 -42.33 -33.89
CA VAL A 556 69.62 -41.48 -32.68
C VAL A 556 68.34 -41.73 -31.89
N THR A 557 68.48 -41.86 -30.58
CA THR A 557 67.38 -42.01 -29.63
C THR A 557 67.29 -40.79 -28.72
N VAL A 558 66.13 -40.14 -28.72
CA VAL A 558 65.77 -39.06 -27.81
C VAL A 558 64.77 -39.58 -26.79
N ARG A 559 65.17 -39.62 -25.52
CA ARG A 559 64.32 -40.07 -24.43
C ARG A 559 64.11 -38.93 -23.44
N LEU A 560 62.84 -38.68 -23.11
CA LEU A 560 62.43 -37.78 -22.05
C LEU A 560 61.52 -38.53 -21.09
N GLU A 561 61.89 -38.51 -19.82
CA GLU A 561 61.22 -39.26 -18.77
C GLU A 561 61.00 -38.39 -17.55
N ALA A 562 59.74 -38.21 -17.18
CA ALA A 562 59.34 -37.46 -16.00
C ALA A 562 58.87 -38.45 -14.91
N MET A 563 59.66 -38.58 -13.83
CA MET A 563 59.36 -39.46 -12.71
C MET A 563 59.80 -38.81 -11.39
N HIS A 564 59.00 -38.97 -10.34
CA HIS A 564 59.31 -38.51 -8.98
C HIS A 564 59.74 -37.03 -8.87
N GLY A 565 59.13 -36.15 -9.68
CA GLY A 565 59.47 -34.72 -9.67
C GLY A 565 60.77 -34.36 -10.38
N GLN A 566 61.40 -35.30 -11.09
CA GLN A 566 62.58 -35.04 -11.93
C GLN A 566 62.28 -35.34 -13.39
N LEU A 567 62.88 -34.54 -14.27
CA LEU A 567 62.89 -34.74 -15.71
C LEU A 567 64.29 -35.17 -16.13
N SER A 568 64.38 -36.40 -16.64
CA SER A 568 65.58 -36.96 -17.27
C SER A 568 65.44 -36.86 -18.78
N VAL A 569 66.42 -36.27 -19.43
CA VAL A 569 66.48 -36.08 -20.88
C VAL A 569 67.77 -36.69 -21.39
N SER A 570 67.69 -37.61 -22.33
CA SER A 570 68.87 -38.21 -22.97
C SER A 570 68.78 -38.20 -24.48
N VAL A 571 69.86 -37.81 -25.15
CA VAL A 571 70.04 -37.92 -26.60
C VAL A 571 71.25 -38.82 -26.83
N ALA A 572 71.04 -40.00 -27.42
CA ALA A 572 72.09 -40.98 -27.67
C ALA A 572 72.15 -41.34 -29.16
N ASP A 573 73.32 -41.21 -29.77
CA ASP A 573 73.59 -41.62 -31.16
C ASP A 573 74.60 -42.76 -31.23
N ASN A 574 74.58 -43.54 -32.32
CA ASN A 574 75.51 -44.66 -32.56
C ASN A 574 76.66 -44.29 -33.51
N GLY A 575 77.00 -42.99 -33.58
CA GLY A 575 78.00 -42.46 -34.50
C GLY A 575 79.43 -42.60 -34.00
N ARG A 576 80.31 -41.78 -34.58
CA ARG A 576 81.69 -41.64 -34.10
C ARG A 576 81.70 -40.60 -32.97
N GLY A 577 82.07 -41.02 -31.77
CA GLY A 577 82.32 -40.09 -30.67
C GLY A 577 83.49 -39.14 -30.96
N PHE A 578 83.68 -38.15 -30.08
CA PHE A 578 84.76 -37.17 -30.18
C PHE A 578 85.60 -37.17 -28.90
N GLU A 579 86.89 -36.83 -29.00
CA GLU A 579 87.75 -36.69 -27.82
C GLU A 579 87.36 -35.45 -27.01
N VAL A 580 86.76 -35.67 -25.83
CA VAL A 580 86.55 -34.61 -24.83
C VAL A 580 87.88 -34.38 -24.11
N ARG A 581 88.72 -33.46 -24.60
CA ARG A 581 89.94 -33.06 -23.87
C ARG A 581 89.55 -32.25 -22.62
N THR A 582 89.78 -32.82 -21.44
CA THR A 582 89.68 -32.13 -20.15
C THR A 582 90.70 -30.99 -20.07
N PRO A 583 90.31 -29.73 -19.74
CA PRO A 583 91.28 -28.64 -19.63
C PRO A 583 92.17 -28.82 -18.40
N CYS A 584 93.49 -28.96 -18.59
CA CYS A 584 94.47 -28.74 -17.53
C CYS A 584 94.58 -27.24 -17.22
N ALA A 585 94.74 -26.90 -15.94
CA ALA A 585 94.88 -25.53 -15.46
C ALA A 585 96.04 -24.81 -16.18
N GLY A 586 95.73 -23.73 -16.93
CA GLY A 586 96.72 -22.80 -17.47
C GLY A 586 96.71 -22.57 -18.98
N SER A 587 95.90 -23.30 -19.77
CA SER A 587 95.75 -23.03 -21.21
C SER A 587 94.28 -23.06 -21.63
N ALA A 588 93.83 -21.99 -22.29
CA ALA A 588 92.46 -21.86 -22.77
C ALA A 588 92.13 -22.98 -23.78
N PRO A 589 91.08 -23.78 -23.58
CA PRO A 589 90.76 -24.89 -24.48
C PRO A 589 90.00 -24.38 -25.72
N PRO A 590 90.16 -24.98 -26.91
CA PRO A 590 89.21 -24.81 -28.00
C PRO A 590 87.97 -25.67 -27.71
N VAL A 591 87.15 -25.25 -26.74
CA VAL A 591 85.79 -25.80 -26.57
C VAL A 591 84.95 -25.23 -27.72
N GLY A 592 84.44 -26.10 -28.59
CA GLY A 592 83.50 -25.68 -29.64
C GLY A 592 82.32 -24.93 -29.03
N LEU A 593 81.92 -23.81 -29.65
CA LEU A 593 80.87 -22.90 -29.18
C LEU A 593 79.56 -23.61 -28.73
N GLY A 594 79.22 -24.74 -29.36
CA GLY A 594 78.02 -25.54 -29.03
C GLY A 594 78.04 -26.18 -27.64
N LEU A 595 79.14 -26.81 -27.21
CA LEU A 595 79.23 -27.54 -25.93
C LEU A 595 79.19 -26.58 -24.72
N GLY A 596 79.82 -25.42 -24.82
CA GLY A 596 79.76 -24.38 -23.79
C GLY A 596 78.35 -23.81 -23.62
N SER A 597 77.63 -23.60 -24.73
CA SER A 597 76.25 -23.12 -24.71
C SER A 597 75.28 -24.12 -24.07
N MET A 598 75.48 -25.43 -24.29
CA MET A 598 74.67 -26.48 -23.71
C MET A 598 74.86 -26.59 -22.20
N HIS A 599 76.10 -26.48 -21.69
CA HIS A 599 76.37 -26.44 -20.25
C HIS A 599 75.75 -25.21 -19.57
N ALA A 600 75.86 -24.03 -20.19
CA ALA A 600 75.24 -22.81 -19.66
C ALA A 600 73.69 -22.90 -19.65
N ARG A 601 73.09 -23.56 -20.64
CA ARG A 601 71.64 -23.82 -20.68
C ARG A 601 71.21 -24.83 -19.60
N ALA A 602 71.95 -25.92 -19.42
CA ALA A 602 71.69 -26.89 -18.36
C ALA A 602 71.71 -26.26 -16.96
N GLN A 603 72.67 -25.37 -16.70
CA GLN A 603 72.73 -24.60 -15.46
C GLN A 603 71.51 -23.69 -15.26
N ARG A 604 71.04 -22.98 -16.30
CA ARG A 604 69.81 -22.16 -16.22
C ARG A 604 68.54 -22.98 -16.02
N LEU A 605 68.53 -24.23 -16.47
CA LEU A 605 67.46 -25.18 -16.20
C LEU A 605 67.50 -25.70 -14.75
N GLY A 606 68.54 -25.38 -13.97
CA GLY A 606 68.76 -25.94 -12.64
C GLY A 606 69.15 -27.42 -12.69
N GLY A 607 69.75 -27.88 -13.80
CA GLY A 607 70.06 -29.27 -14.06
C GLY A 607 71.55 -29.55 -14.29
N THR A 608 71.91 -30.83 -14.23
CA THR A 608 73.25 -31.34 -14.51
C THR A 608 73.30 -31.98 -15.89
N LEU A 609 74.26 -31.54 -16.70
CA LEU A 609 74.53 -32.10 -18.02
C LEU A 609 75.78 -32.99 -17.96
N ALA A 610 75.65 -34.23 -18.39
CA ALA A 610 76.74 -35.16 -18.61
C ALA A 610 76.80 -35.49 -20.10
N ILE A 611 78.01 -35.52 -20.66
CA ILE A 611 78.25 -35.90 -22.05
C ILE A 611 79.30 -37.01 -22.02
N ASP A 612 78.91 -38.19 -22.49
CA ASP A 612 79.79 -39.34 -22.64
C ASP A 612 79.97 -39.61 -24.13
N ALA A 613 81.22 -39.54 -24.61
CA ALA A 613 81.56 -39.71 -26.02
C ALA A 613 82.62 -40.81 -26.15
N GLY A 614 82.25 -41.92 -26.79
CA GLY A 614 83.11 -43.10 -26.93
C GLY A 614 83.19 -43.61 -28.37
N ALA A 615 83.93 -44.69 -28.58
CA ALA A 615 84.08 -45.31 -29.91
C ALA A 615 82.77 -45.87 -30.50
N GLN A 616 81.72 -45.99 -29.69
CA GLN A 616 80.40 -46.52 -30.09
C GLN A 616 79.29 -45.46 -30.17
N GLY A 617 79.61 -44.17 -30.01
CA GLY A 617 78.62 -43.09 -30.11
C GLY A 617 78.78 -41.97 -29.09
N THR A 618 77.81 -41.05 -29.08
CA THR A 618 77.73 -39.98 -28.07
C THR A 618 76.40 -40.08 -27.32
N THR A 619 76.45 -39.97 -25.99
CA THR A 619 75.27 -39.86 -25.13
C THR A 619 75.33 -38.56 -24.33
N LEU A 620 74.32 -37.72 -24.55
CA LEU A 620 74.08 -36.53 -23.75
C LEU A 620 72.95 -36.84 -22.77
N ALA A 621 73.19 -36.62 -21.47
CA ALA A 621 72.21 -36.83 -20.40
C ALA A 621 72.05 -35.55 -19.57
N LEU A 622 70.82 -35.07 -19.44
CA LEU A 622 70.43 -33.93 -18.63
C LEU A 622 69.42 -34.38 -17.57
N GLN A 623 69.67 -34.04 -16.31
CA GLN A 623 68.72 -34.23 -15.21
C GLN A 623 68.37 -32.89 -14.59
N LEU A 624 67.07 -32.60 -14.43
CA LEU A 624 66.58 -31.37 -13.80
C LEU A 624 65.31 -31.62 -12.97
N SER A 625 65.10 -30.82 -11.93
CA SER A 625 63.87 -30.89 -11.12
C SER A 625 62.68 -30.27 -11.86
N LEU A 626 61.51 -30.90 -11.86
CA LEU A 626 60.27 -30.31 -12.39
C LEU A 626 59.71 -29.21 -11.47
N GLU A 627 60.07 -29.23 -10.19
CA GLU A 627 59.79 -28.12 -9.27
C GLU A 627 60.77 -26.96 -9.52
N PRO A 628 60.32 -25.69 -9.38
CA PRO A 628 61.18 -24.53 -9.55
C PRO A 628 62.28 -24.52 -8.48
N VAL A 629 63.53 -24.31 -8.90
CA VAL A 629 64.62 -23.99 -7.97
C VAL A 629 64.29 -22.63 -7.34
N PRO A 630 64.21 -22.50 -6.00
CA PRO A 630 64.05 -21.20 -5.38
C PRO A 630 65.28 -20.36 -5.73
N SER A 631 65.07 -19.22 -6.37
CA SER A 631 66.13 -18.26 -6.67
C SER A 631 66.84 -17.86 -5.36
N PRO A 632 68.18 -17.75 -5.33
CA PRO A 632 68.84 -17.16 -4.16
C PRO A 632 68.29 -15.75 -3.99
N ALA A 633 67.84 -15.44 -2.77
CA ALA A 633 67.41 -14.11 -2.38
C ALA A 633 68.58 -13.13 -2.63
N ALA A 634 68.31 -12.10 -3.43
CA ALA A 634 69.14 -10.92 -3.55
C ALA A 634 68.65 -9.85 -2.57
#